data_AF-A0A7J3Y000-F1
#
_entry.id   AF-A0A7J3Y000-F1
#
_cell.length_a   1.000
_cell.length_b   1.000
_cell.length_c   1.000
_cell.angle_alpha   90.00
_cell.angle_beta   90.00
_cell.angle_gamma   90.00
#
_symmetry.space_group_name_H-M   'P 1'
#
loop_
_entity.id
_entity.type
_entity.pdbx_description
1 polymer ?
#
loop_
_entity_poly.entity_id
_entity_poly.type
_entity_poly.pdbx_seq_one_letter_code
_entity_poly.pdbx_strand_id
1 'polypeptide(L)'
;MSEEISVLKSEIVKLIDESRDVEVKMAFYSDERVQSIMDRLNKEWERNGYKGIPLDYATVDEIKMLNALAKYYSTHPSNAYRNFMRNAYGIPSPKIEKKSWWRRLLGL
;
A
#
# COMPACT_ATOMS: atom_id res chain seq x y z
N MET A 1 1.61 -21.32 -11.03
CA MET A 1 2.13 -20.56 -9.88
C MET A 1 3.13 -19.49 -10.29
N SER A 2 4.18 -19.78 -11.07
CA SER A 2 5.13 -18.75 -11.55
C SER A 2 4.46 -17.66 -12.40
N GLU A 3 3.55 -18.05 -13.29
CA GLU A 3 2.82 -17.12 -14.17
C GLU A 3 1.96 -16.11 -13.37
N GLU A 4 1.21 -16.59 -12.38
CA GLU A 4 0.38 -15.77 -11.51
C GLU A 4 1.21 -14.72 -10.76
N ILE A 5 2.36 -15.12 -10.20
CA ILE A 5 3.26 -14.20 -9.50
C ILE A 5 3.83 -13.16 -10.44
N SER A 6 4.18 -13.54 -11.68
CA SER A 6 4.65 -12.60 -12.70
C SER A 6 3.60 -11.54 -13.02
N VAL A 7 2.34 -11.96 -13.17
CA VAL A 7 1.19 -11.06 -13.38
C VAL A 7 1.03 -10.09 -12.20
N LEU A 8 1.09 -10.57 -10.96
CA LEU A 8 0.96 -9.72 -9.78
C LEU A 8 2.10 -8.70 -9.67
N LYS A 9 3.34 -9.09 -9.98
CA LYS A 9 4.50 -8.18 -10.00
C LYS A 9 4.33 -7.10 -11.06
N SER A 10 3.97 -7.48 -12.28
CA SER A 10 3.71 -6.55 -13.38
C SER A 10 2.60 -5.56 -13.01
N GLU A 11 1.55 -6.04 -12.36
CA GLU A 11 0.45 -5.21 -11.90
C GLU A 11 0.88 -4.22 -10.79
N ILE A 12 1.73 -4.62 -9.83
CA ILE A 12 2.29 -3.71 -8.82
C ILE A 12 3.07 -2.58 -9.51
N VAL A 13 3.99 -2.91 -10.42
CA VAL A 13 4.80 -1.94 -11.15
C VAL A 13 3.91 -0.97 -11.93
N LYS A 14 2.89 -1.48 -12.62
CA LYS A 14 1.95 -0.65 -13.38
C LYS A 14 1.12 0.30 -12.49
N LEU A 15 0.64 -0.19 -11.35
CA LEU A 15 -0.23 0.58 -10.46
C LEU A 15 0.53 1.61 -9.63
N ILE A 16 1.80 1.35 -9.30
CA ILE A 16 2.61 2.20 -8.43
C ILE A 16 3.72 2.88 -9.21
N ASP A 17 4.74 2.15 -9.67
CA ASP A 17 5.96 2.73 -10.25
C ASP A 17 5.67 3.51 -11.54
N GLU A 18 4.78 3.00 -12.39
CA GLU A 18 4.35 3.64 -13.65
C GLU A 18 3.18 4.62 -13.45
N SER A 19 2.63 4.72 -12.23
CA SER A 19 1.54 5.66 -11.96
C SER A 19 1.95 7.09 -12.30
N ARG A 20 1.04 7.82 -12.94
CA ARG A 20 1.20 9.27 -13.15
C ARG A 20 0.82 10.08 -11.91
N ASP A 21 0.11 9.45 -10.97
CA ASP A 21 -0.30 10.06 -9.73
C ASP A 21 0.79 9.87 -8.66
N VAL A 22 1.49 10.97 -8.36
CA VAL A 22 2.56 10.99 -7.35
C VAL A 22 2.00 10.70 -5.96
N GLU A 23 0.77 11.08 -5.66
CA GLU A 23 0.16 10.86 -4.35
C GLU A 23 -0.05 9.36 -4.08
N VAL A 24 -0.42 8.59 -5.11
CA VAL A 24 -0.53 7.12 -5.02
C VAL A 24 0.80 6.50 -4.65
N LYS A 25 1.90 6.94 -5.28
CA LYS A 25 3.25 6.44 -4.97
C LYS A 25 3.65 6.77 -3.54
N MET A 26 3.47 8.03 -3.15
CA MET A 26 3.82 8.50 -1.80
C MET A 26 3.03 7.73 -0.74
N ALA A 27 1.74 7.54 -0.94
CA ALA A 27 0.90 6.81 -0.02
C ALA A 27 1.28 5.32 0.08
N PHE A 28 1.53 4.65 -1.06
CA PHE A 28 1.95 3.26 -1.07
C PHE A 28 3.26 3.05 -0.31
N TYR A 29 4.31 3.81 -0.64
CA TYR A 29 5.62 3.67 0.03
C TYR A 29 5.66 4.22 1.46
N SER A 30 4.61 4.91 1.90
CA SER A 30 4.46 5.35 3.29
C SER A 30 3.75 4.35 4.19
N ASP A 31 3.14 3.30 3.64
CA ASP A 31 2.49 2.26 4.44
C ASP A 31 3.58 1.45 5.16
N GLU A 32 3.48 1.35 6.49
CA GLU A 32 4.45 0.64 7.34
C GLU A 32 4.67 -0.82 6.91
N ARG A 33 3.61 -1.48 6.41
CA ARG A 33 3.69 -2.87 5.93
C ARG A 33 4.49 -2.94 4.63
N VAL A 34 4.28 -1.97 3.73
CA VAL A 34 5.06 -1.86 2.49
C VAL A 34 6.52 -1.56 2.81
N GLN A 35 6.78 -0.61 3.70
CA GLN A 35 8.15 -0.26 4.12
C GLN A 35 8.88 -1.47 4.71
N SER A 36 8.24 -2.19 5.64
CA SER A 36 8.84 -3.39 6.24
C SER A 36 9.20 -4.45 5.21
N ILE A 37 8.37 -4.66 4.19
CA ILE A 37 8.67 -5.61 3.11
C ILE A 37 9.80 -5.06 2.23
N MET A 38 9.68 -3.84 1.73
CA MET A 38 10.65 -3.25 0.81
C MET A 38 12.04 -3.15 1.42
N ASP A 39 12.17 -2.83 2.71
CA ASP A 39 13.45 -2.83 3.41
C ASP A 39 14.11 -4.21 3.42
N ARG A 40 13.32 -5.27 3.66
CA ARG A 40 13.81 -6.65 3.59
C ARG A 40 14.23 -7.01 2.16
N LEU A 41 13.40 -6.67 1.17
CA LEU A 41 13.68 -6.97 -0.24
C LEU A 41 14.93 -6.25 -0.74
N ASN A 42 15.10 -4.98 -0.39
CA ASN A 42 16.27 -4.20 -0.80
C ASN A 42 17.57 -4.77 -0.19
N LYS A 43 17.53 -5.19 1.08
CA LYS A 43 18.68 -5.86 1.72
C LYS A 43 19.02 -7.17 1.03
N GLU A 44 18.03 -7.97 0.67
CA GLU A 44 18.26 -9.22 -0.06
C GLU A 44 18.77 -8.96 -1.49
N TRP A 45 18.23 -7.96 -2.17
CA TRP A 45 18.69 -7.56 -3.49
C TRP A 45 20.16 -7.10 -3.47
N GLU A 46 20.53 -6.28 -2.49
CA GLU A 46 21.92 -5.85 -2.26
C GLU A 46 22.84 -7.04 -1.95
N ARG A 47 22.45 -7.93 -1.03
CA ARG A 47 23.22 -9.14 -0.69
C ARG A 47 23.46 -10.06 -1.89
N ASN A 48 22.57 -10.02 -2.86
CA ASN A 48 22.65 -10.80 -4.09
C ASN A 48 23.21 -9.99 -5.29
N GLY A 49 23.90 -8.87 -5.01
CA GLY A 49 24.62 -8.09 -6.03
C GLY A 49 23.71 -7.35 -7.01
N TYR A 50 22.53 -6.92 -6.55
CA TYR A 50 21.53 -6.20 -7.35
C TYR A 50 21.05 -6.94 -8.60
N LYS A 51 21.01 -8.27 -8.57
CA LYS A 51 20.51 -9.08 -9.68
C LYS A 51 18.98 -9.02 -9.77
N GLY A 52 18.43 -8.79 -10.96
CA GLY A 52 16.98 -8.72 -11.15
C GLY A 52 16.37 -7.47 -10.49
N ILE A 53 15.14 -7.59 -9.98
CA ILE A 53 14.45 -6.50 -9.27
C ILE A 53 14.13 -6.90 -7.82
N PRO A 54 13.90 -5.94 -6.89
CA PRO A 54 13.58 -6.26 -5.49
C PRO A 54 12.42 -7.26 -5.31
N LEU A 55 11.39 -7.17 -6.17
CA LEU A 55 10.24 -8.08 -6.12
C LEU A 55 10.61 -9.55 -6.41
N ASP A 56 11.77 -9.84 -7.00
CA ASP A 56 12.24 -11.21 -7.22
C ASP A 56 12.65 -11.92 -5.93
N TYR A 57 12.91 -11.17 -4.86
CA TYR A 57 13.27 -11.66 -3.53
C TYR A 57 12.07 -11.75 -2.58
N ALA A 58 10.86 -11.49 -3.09
CA ALA A 58 9.64 -11.53 -2.31
C ALA A 58 9.06 -12.94 -2.24
N THR A 59 8.53 -13.28 -1.07
CA THR A 59 7.69 -14.46 -0.91
C THR A 59 6.36 -14.27 -1.65
N VAL A 60 5.67 -15.37 -1.92
CA VAL A 60 4.34 -15.35 -2.55
C VAL A 60 3.35 -14.49 -1.75
N ASP A 61 3.37 -14.58 -0.43
CA ASP A 61 2.45 -13.85 0.43
C ASP A 61 2.75 -12.34 0.45
N GLU A 62 4.02 -11.97 0.43
CA GLU A 62 4.42 -10.56 0.32
C GLU A 62 4.02 -9.98 -1.04
N ILE A 63 4.18 -10.72 -2.15
CA ILE A 63 3.70 -10.26 -3.46
C ILE A 63 2.19 -10.06 -3.45
N LYS A 64 1.43 -10.98 -2.86
CA LYS A 64 -0.03 -10.85 -2.74
C LYS A 64 -0.41 -9.64 -1.88
N MET A 65 0.28 -9.40 -0.77
CA MET A 65 0.03 -8.25 0.09
C MET A 65 0.36 -6.93 -0.63
N LEU A 66 1.54 -6.83 -1.25
CA LEU A 66 1.95 -5.65 -2.02
C LEU A 66 0.95 -5.36 -3.15
N ASN A 67 0.48 -6.38 -3.87
CA ASN A 67 -0.52 -6.22 -4.93
C ASN A 67 -1.87 -5.73 -4.39
N ALA A 68 -2.34 -6.28 -3.27
CA ALA A 68 -3.58 -5.83 -2.64
C ALA A 68 -3.50 -4.37 -2.19
N LEU A 69 -2.36 -3.95 -1.63
CA LEU A 69 -2.12 -2.55 -1.24
C LEU A 69 -1.99 -1.64 -2.45
N ALA A 70 -1.31 -2.08 -3.51
CA ALA A 70 -1.18 -1.33 -4.75
C ALA A 70 -2.57 -1.02 -5.35
N LYS A 71 -3.45 -2.03 -5.40
CA LYS A 71 -4.86 -1.87 -5.82
C LYS A 71 -5.64 -0.93 -4.92
N TYR A 72 -5.49 -1.05 -3.61
CA TYR A 72 -6.19 -0.20 -2.66
C TYR A 72 -5.83 1.28 -2.87
N TYR A 73 -4.53 1.58 -2.95
CA TYR A 73 -4.06 2.95 -3.08
C TYR A 73 -4.33 3.55 -4.47
N SER A 74 -4.22 2.76 -5.55
CA SER A 74 -4.52 3.25 -6.91
C SER A 74 -6.00 3.59 -7.12
N THR A 75 -6.91 2.91 -6.41
CA THR A 75 -8.36 3.12 -6.51
C THR A 75 -8.90 4.14 -5.52
N HIS A 76 -8.12 4.54 -4.51
CA HIS A 76 -8.52 5.50 -3.48
C HIS A 76 -7.50 6.64 -3.28
N PRO A 77 -7.07 7.36 -4.34
CA PRO A 77 -5.96 8.32 -4.28
C PRO A 77 -6.15 9.42 -3.22
N SER A 78 -7.36 9.98 -3.08
CA SER A 78 -7.64 11.01 -2.05
C SER A 78 -7.57 10.47 -0.61
N ASN A 79 -7.93 9.21 -0.39
CA ASN A 79 -7.81 8.57 0.93
C ASN A 79 -6.37 8.11 1.19
N ALA A 80 -5.65 7.73 0.13
CA ALA A 80 -4.25 7.37 0.15
C ALA A 80 -3.41 8.54 0.69
N TYR A 81 -3.58 9.72 0.09
CA TYR A 81 -2.88 10.94 0.49
C TYR A 81 -3.29 11.42 1.89
N ARG A 82 -4.59 11.39 2.23
CA ARG A 82 -5.04 11.73 3.60
C ARG A 82 -4.47 10.79 4.66
N ASN A 83 -4.40 9.49 4.38
CA ASN A 83 -3.81 8.53 5.31
C ASN A 83 -2.29 8.70 5.42
N PHE A 84 -1.60 8.98 4.31
CA PHE A 84 -0.18 9.35 4.32
C PHE A 84 0.06 10.59 5.18
N MET A 85 -0.63 11.69 4.89
CA MET A 85 -0.50 12.95 5.64
C MET A 85 -0.83 12.76 7.13
N ARG A 86 -1.83 11.92 7.45
CA ARG A 86 -2.15 11.55 8.84
C ARG A 86 -1.00 10.82 9.52
N ASN A 87 -0.44 9.79 8.88
CA ASN A 87 0.60 8.96 9.48
C ASN A 87 1.94 9.71 9.57
N ALA A 88 2.31 10.47 8.53
CA ALA A 88 3.58 11.19 8.46
C ALA A 88 3.62 12.46 9.33
N TYR A 89 2.50 13.18 9.45
CA TYR A 89 2.44 14.48 10.15
C TYR A 89 1.56 14.48 11.41
N GLY A 90 1.01 13.33 11.80
CA GLY A 90 0.21 13.20 13.03
C GLY A 90 -1.11 13.98 13.02
N ILE A 91 -1.67 14.30 11.85
CA ILE A 91 -2.91 15.09 11.74
C ILE A 91 -4.10 14.23 12.19
N PRO A 92 -4.79 14.55 13.31
CA PRO A 92 -5.90 13.74 13.78
C PRO A 92 -7.05 13.73 12.78
N SER A 93 -7.57 12.55 12.45
CA SER A 93 -8.77 12.42 11.62
C SER A 93 -9.98 12.97 12.39
N PRO A 94 -10.90 13.71 11.75
CA PRO A 94 -12.17 14.05 12.38
C PRO A 94 -12.84 12.75 12.81
N LYS A 95 -13.22 12.64 14.10
CA LYS A 95 -14.03 11.52 14.58
C LYS A 95 -15.30 11.52 13.73
N ILE A 96 -15.46 10.50 12.88
CA ILE A 96 -16.74 10.25 12.24
C ILE A 96 -17.66 9.78 13.37
N GLU A 97 -18.36 10.73 13.99
CA GLU A 97 -19.52 10.40 14.80
C GLU A 97 -20.52 9.73 13.87
N LYS A 98 -20.53 8.39 13.88
CA LYS A 98 -21.67 7.65 13.35
C LYS A 98 -22.85 8.09 14.20
N LYS A 99 -23.66 9.03 13.71
CA LYS A 99 -24.96 9.33 14.29
C LYS A 99 -25.73 8.02 14.30
N SER A 100 -25.76 7.37 15.45
CA SER A 100 -26.37 6.07 15.63
C SER A 100 -27.86 6.22 15.33
N TRP A 101 -28.28 5.61 14.23
CA TRP A 101 -29.68 5.58 13.83
C TRP A 101 -30.57 5.00 14.95
N TRP A 102 -30.02 4.07 15.74
CA TRP A 102 -30.64 3.51 16.94
C TRP A 102 -30.82 4.52 18.08
N ARG A 103 -29.91 5.49 18.25
CA ARG A 103 -30.08 6.55 19.28
C ARG A 103 -31.25 7.48 18.94
N ARG A 104 -31.43 7.79 17.65
CA ARG A 104 -32.59 8.57 17.16
C ARG A 104 -33.91 7.81 17.29
N LEU A 105 -33.90 6.49 17.11
CA LEU A 105 -35.09 5.64 17.28
C LEU A 105 -35.47 5.42 18.75
N LEU A 106 -34.49 5.41 19.66
CA LEU A 106 -34.69 5.23 21.10
C LEU A 106 -34.88 6.56 21.88
N GLY A 107 -34.86 7.71 21.20
CA GLY A 107 -35.07 9.02 21.83
C GLY A 107 -33.99 9.44 22.83
N LEU A 108 -32.74 8.96 22.65
CA LEU A 108 -31.57 9.30 23.47
C LEU A 108 -30.64 10.31 22.79
#